data_AF-A0A1D8RU13-F1
#
_entry.id   AF-A0A1D8RU13-F1
#
_cell.length_a   1.000
_cell.length_b   1.000
_cell.length_c   1.000
_cell.angle_alpha   90.00
_cell.angle_beta   90.00
_cell.angle_gamma   90.00
#
_symmetry.space_group_name_H-M   'P 1'
#
loop_
_entity.id
_entity.type
_entity.pdbx_description
1 polymer ?
#
loop_
_entity_poly.entity_id
_entity_poly.type
_entity_poly.pdbx_seq_one_letter_code
_entity_poly.pdbx_strand_id
1 'polypeptide(L)'
;MLSTIIIMLKMSLTVLWILALLGLLSISPLPTEYQFYLLALAIIVLLVHFIEFFAMKANFKYHSKSEMNFLQTMLWGFGYWLPILKHYQEQAKLIK
;
A
#
# COMPACT_ATOMS: atom_id res chain seq x y z
N MET A 1 -12.76 3.14 -17.84
CA MET A 1 -12.95 1.83 -17.17
C MET A 1 -11.76 1.43 -16.32
N LEU A 2 -10.56 1.24 -16.90
CA LEU A 2 -9.37 0.79 -16.14
C LEU A 2 -9.02 1.68 -14.94
N SER A 3 -9.05 3.02 -15.12
CA SER A 3 -8.79 3.98 -14.04
C SER A 3 -9.81 3.86 -12.90
N THR A 4 -11.09 3.63 -13.20
CA THR A 4 -12.15 3.47 -12.19
C THR A 4 -11.96 2.18 -11.40
N ILE A 5 -11.60 1.10 -12.07
CA ILE A 5 -11.29 -0.20 -11.43
C ILE A 5 -10.10 -0.04 -10.48
N ILE A 6 -9.04 0.66 -10.91
CA ILE A 6 -7.87 0.94 -10.06
C ILE A 6 -8.28 1.75 -8.83
N ILE A 7 -9.10 2.79 -8.99
CA ILE A 7 -9.56 3.61 -7.87
C ILE A 7 -10.40 2.78 -6.89
N MET A 8 -11.34 1.97 -7.39
CA MET A 8 -12.17 1.10 -6.55
C MET A 8 -11.32 0.07 -5.79
N LEU A 9 -10.34 -0.55 -6.45
CA LEU A 9 -9.43 -1.49 -5.81
C LEU A 9 -8.63 -0.82 -4.70
N LYS A 10 -8.17 0.42 -4.92
CA LYS A 10 -7.48 1.21 -3.90
C LYS A 10 -8.38 1.51 -2.70
N MET A 11 -9.62 1.92 -2.95
CA MET A 11 -10.61 2.18 -1.90
C MET A 11 -10.90 0.91 -1.10
N SER A 12 -11.11 -0.23 -1.76
CA SER A 12 -11.34 -1.51 -1.09
C SER A 12 -10.15 -1.93 -0.22
N LEU A 13 -8.91 -1.68 -0.67
CA LEU A 13 -7.72 -1.97 0.12
C LEU A 13 -7.66 -1.09 1.38
N THR A 14 -7.96 0.20 1.26
CA THR A 14 -8.01 1.13 2.40
C THR A 14 -9.06 0.67 3.43
N VAL A 15 -10.25 0.28 2.96
CA VAL A 15 -11.32 -0.24 3.84
C VAL A 15 -10.87 -1.53 4.53
N LEU A 16 -10.23 -2.45 3.81
CA LEU A 16 -9.68 -3.68 4.37
C LEU A 16 -8.71 -3.38 5.52
N TRP A 17 -7.77 -2.44 5.33
CA TRP A 17 -6.81 -2.05 6.36
C TRP A 17 -7.48 -1.42 7.59
N ILE A 18 -8.46 -0.53 7.38
CA ILE A 18 -9.22 0.08 8.48
C ILE A 18 -9.95 -1.00 9.29
N LEU A 19 -10.63 -1.92 8.61
CA LEU A 19 -11.35 -3.01 9.27
C LEU A 19 -10.41 -3.98 10.00
N ALA A 20 -9.22 -4.26 9.44
CA ALA A 20 -8.21 -5.09 10.10
C ALA A 20 -7.69 -4.42 11.38
N LEU A 21 -7.40 -3.11 11.34
CA LEU A 21 -6.97 -2.34 12.52
C LEU A 21 -8.06 -2.27 13.58
N LEU A 22 -9.31 -2.03 13.19
CA LEU A 22 -10.46 -2.06 14.10
C LEU A 22 -10.64 -3.45 14.74
N GLY A 23 -10.40 -4.52 13.97
CA GLY A 23 -10.43 -5.90 14.45
C GLY A 23 -9.37 -6.16 15.51
N LEU A 24 -8.13 -5.71 15.28
CA LEU A 24 -7.03 -5.82 16.25
C LEU A 24 -7.31 -5.06 17.54
N LEU A 25 -7.96 -3.89 17.45
CA LEU A 25 -8.36 -3.10 18.62
C LEU A 25 -9.62 -3.64 19.32
N SER A 26 -10.23 -4.73 18.81
CA SER A 26 -11.50 -5.27 19.29
C SER A 26 -12.68 -4.27 19.23
N ILE A 27 -12.61 -3.28 18.33
CA ILE A 27 -13.66 -2.26 18.09
C ILE A 27 -14.39 -2.54 16.75
N SER A 28 -14.10 -3.67 16.11
CA SER A 28 -14.66 -3.96 14.79
C SER A 28 -16.16 -4.25 14.88
N PRO A 29 -16.98 -3.69 13.97
CA PRO A 29 -18.41 -3.97 13.89
C PRO A 29 -18.70 -5.37 13.31
N LEU A 30 -17.69 -6.09 12.82
CA LEU A 30 -17.87 -7.42 12.26
C LEU A 30 -17.93 -8.50 13.35
N PRO A 31 -18.73 -9.57 13.14
CA PRO A 31 -18.68 -10.76 13.99
C PRO A 31 -17.30 -11.41 13.98
N THR A 32 -16.93 -12.07 15.08
CA THR A 32 -15.60 -12.68 15.30
C THR A 32 -15.20 -13.67 14.20
N GLU A 33 -16.15 -14.42 13.67
CA GLU A 33 -15.94 -15.36 12.55
C GLU A 33 -15.39 -14.64 11.32
N TYR A 34 -15.98 -13.51 10.95
CA TYR A 34 -15.55 -12.69 9.81
C TYR A 34 -14.28 -11.91 10.09
N GLN A 35 -14.03 -11.52 11.34
CA GLN A 35 -12.78 -10.87 11.74
C GLN A 35 -11.58 -11.78 11.49
N PHE A 36 -11.70 -13.09 11.74
CA PHE A 36 -10.62 -14.04 11.48
C PHE A 36 -10.29 -14.13 9.98
N TYR A 37 -11.31 -14.26 9.13
CA TYR A 37 -11.11 -14.28 7.67
C TYR A 37 -10.53 -12.97 7.14
N LEU A 38 -10.99 -11.83 7.67
CA LEU A 38 -10.51 -10.51 7.28
C LEU A 38 -9.04 -10.32 7.68
N LEU A 39 -8.66 -10.79 8.87
CA LEU A 39 -7.28 -10.76 9.34
C LEU A 39 -6.38 -11.65 8.48
N ALA A 40 -6.81 -12.87 8.16
CA ALA A 40 -6.08 -13.77 7.26
C ALA A 40 -5.88 -13.13 5.87
N LEU A 41 -6.92 -12.50 5.32
CA LEU A 41 -6.83 -11.76 4.05
C LEU A 41 -5.86 -10.58 4.15
N ALA A 42 -5.90 -9.81 5.24
CA ALA A 42 -4.96 -8.70 5.47
C ALA A 42 -3.50 -9.18 5.55
N ILE A 43 -3.24 -10.33 6.17
CA ILE A 43 -1.90 -10.94 6.22
C ILE A 43 -1.43 -11.32 4.82
N ILE A 44 -2.28 -11.95 4.01
CA ILE A 44 -1.93 -12.33 2.62
C ILE A 44 -1.60 -11.08 1.80
N VAL A 45 -2.43 -10.04 1.88
CA VAL A 45 -2.19 -8.77 1.21
C VAL A 45 -0.87 -8.14 1.66
N LEU A 46 -0.57 -8.19 2.97
CA LEU A 46 0.70 -7.71 3.51
C LEU A 46 1.89 -8.46 2.91
N LEU A 47 1.81 -9.80 2.80
CA LEU A 47 2.86 -10.62 2.21
C LEU A 47 3.10 -10.27 0.74
N VAL A 48 2.03 -10.05 -0.03
CA VAL A 48 2.14 -9.60 -1.43
C VAL A 48 2.88 -8.26 -1.51
N HIS A 49 2.51 -7.28 -0.67
CA HIS A 49 3.23 -6.00 -0.60
C HIS A 49 4.69 -6.16 -0.18
N PHE A 50 5.00 -7.13 0.69
CA PHE A 50 6.36 -7.41 1.11
C PHE A 50 7.20 -8.00 -0.04
N ILE A 51 6.63 -8.89 -0.85
CA ILE A 51 7.28 -9.44 -2.05
C ILE A 51 7.50 -8.33 -3.09
N GLU A 52 6.47 -7.50 -3.34
CA GLU A 52 6.56 -6.35 -4.24
C GLU A 52 7.65 -5.37 -3.79
N PHE A 53 7.76 -5.13 -2.48
CA PHE A 53 8.82 -4.35 -1.88
C PHE A 53 10.21 -4.94 -2.17
N PHE A 54 10.41 -6.25 -2.01
CA PHE A 54 11.69 -6.89 -2.31
C PHE A 54 12.06 -6.80 -3.79
N ALA A 55 11.08 -7.00 -4.67
CA ALA A 55 11.26 -6.84 -6.12
C ALA A 55 11.65 -5.40 -6.47
N MET A 56 10.99 -4.40 -5.88
CA MET A 56 11.29 -2.99 -6.10
C MET A 56 12.65 -2.60 -5.53
N LYS A 57 12.99 -3.08 -4.33
CA LYS A 57 14.30 -2.87 -3.70
C LYS A 57 15.44 -3.47 -4.53
N ALA A 58 15.25 -4.66 -5.08
CA ALA A 58 16.23 -5.27 -5.98
C ALA A 58 16.42 -4.45 -7.27
N ASN A 59 15.33 -4.00 -7.90
CA ASN A 59 15.40 -3.13 -9.07
C ASN A 59 16.04 -1.77 -8.78
N PHE A 60 15.71 -1.17 -7.63
CA PHE A 60 16.25 0.13 -7.22
C PHE A 60 17.74 0.03 -6.90
N LYS A 61 18.18 -1.03 -6.19
CA LYS A 61 19.61 -1.29 -5.95
C LYS A 61 20.40 -1.48 -7.25
N TYR A 62 19.76 -2.00 -8.30
CA TYR A 62 20.38 -2.17 -9.61
C TYR A 62 20.58 -0.84 -10.36
N HIS A 63 19.71 0.16 -10.13
CA HIS A 63 19.70 1.43 -10.86
C HIS A 63 20.24 2.62 -10.04
N SER A 64 20.26 2.53 -8.72
CA SER A 64 20.65 3.58 -7.78
C SER A 64 21.79 3.08 -6.90
N LYS A 65 22.93 3.78 -6.91
CA LYS A 65 24.07 3.56 -6.00
C LYS A 65 23.78 3.96 -4.54
N SER A 66 22.53 4.24 -4.20
CA SER A 66 22.08 4.68 -2.88
C SER A 66 21.25 3.59 -2.21
N GLU A 67 21.64 3.21 -0.99
CA GLU A 67 20.92 2.24 -0.16
C GLU A 67 19.77 2.94 0.57
N MET A 68 18.55 2.84 0.02
CA MET A 68 17.35 3.26 0.75
C MET A 68 17.05 2.30 1.89
N ASN A 69 16.82 2.87 3.08
CA ASN A 69 16.45 2.11 4.27
C ASN A 69 15.05 1.51 4.13
N PHE A 70 14.76 0.40 4.84
CA PHE A 70 13.47 -0.31 4.75
C PHE A 70 12.25 0.63 4.89
N LEU A 71 12.32 1.53 5.86
CA LEU A 71 11.27 2.52 6.15
C LEU A 71 11.11 3.54 5.02
N GLN A 72 12.21 3.97 4.40
CA GLN A 72 12.19 4.88 3.25
C GLN A 72 11.62 4.20 2.01
N THR A 73 11.96 2.94 1.75
CA THR A 73 11.40 2.16 0.65
C THR A 73 9.92 1.84 0.90
N MET A 74 9.49 1.62 2.14
CA MET A 74 8.08 1.48 2.51
C MET A 74 7.30 2.77 2.27
N LEU A 75 7.82 3.93 2.72
CA LEU A 75 7.19 5.23 2.47
C LEU A 75 7.17 5.58 0.98
N TRP A 76 8.20 5.21 0.22
CA TRP A 76 8.22 5.39 -1.24
C TRP A 76 7.25 4.46 -1.95
N GLY A 77 7.18 3.17 -1.57
CA GLY A 77 6.20 2.23 -2.12
C GLY A 77 4.77 2.66 -1.82
N PHE A 78 4.51 3.07 -0.58
CA PHE A 78 3.22 3.60 -0.15
C PHE A 78 2.88 4.93 -0.84
N GLY A 79 3.86 5.83 -0.95
CA GLY A 79 3.72 7.13 -1.61
C GLY A 79 3.54 7.03 -3.13
N TYR A 80 4.22 6.09 -3.79
CA TYR A 80 4.02 5.80 -5.21
C TYR A 80 2.62 5.22 -5.46
N TRP A 81 2.07 4.51 -4.47
CA TRP A 81 0.71 3.99 -4.51
C TRP A 81 -0.35 5.04 -4.15
N LEU A 82 -0.04 6.05 -3.33
CA LEU A 82 -0.96 7.13 -2.99
C LEU A 82 -1.04 8.19 -4.11
N PRO A 83 -2.21 8.41 -4.75
CA PRO A 83 -2.34 9.35 -5.88
C PRO A 83 -2.03 10.82 -5.51
N ILE A 84 -1.97 11.16 -4.22
CA ILE A 84 -1.67 12.51 -3.75
C ILE A 84 -0.31 12.99 -4.25
N LEU A 85 0.70 12.10 -4.32
CA LEU A 85 2.05 12.50 -4.76
C LEU A 85 2.18 12.59 -6.28
N LYS A 86 1.33 11.88 -7.04
CA LYS A 86 1.37 11.94 -8.51
C LYS A 86 1.00 13.34 -9.03
N HIS A 87 0.04 13.98 -8.38
CA HIS A 87 -0.35 15.36 -8.69
C HIS A 87 0.77 16.36 -8.36
N TYR A 88 1.49 16.17 -7.25
CA TYR A 88 2.66 16.99 -6.90
C TYR A 88 3.85 16.77 -7.85
N GLN A 89 4.09 15.55 -8.34
CA GLN A 89 5.16 15.27 -9.29
C GLN A 89 4.89 15.87 -10.68
N GLU A 90 3.63 15.89 -11.13
CA GLU A 90 3.25 16.60 -12.37
C GLU A 90 3.42 18.12 -12.22
N GLN A 91 3.01 18.69 -11.07
CA GLN A 91 3.19 20.12 -10.77
C GLN A 91 4.67 20.50 -10.72
N ALA A 92 5.53 19.69 -10.09
CA ALA A 92 6.97 19.93 -10.02
C ALA A 92 7.67 19.85 -11.38
N LYS A 93 7.09 19.16 -12.36
CA LYS A 93 7.61 19.06 -13.72
C LYS A 93 7.21 20.25 -14.61
N LEU A 94 6.16 20.98 -14.23
CA LEU A 94 5.68 22.19 -14.91
C LEU A 94 6.34 23.48 -14.40
N ILE A 95 7.06 23.42 -13.28
CA ILE A 95 7.79 24.55 -12.68
C ILE A 95 9.28 24.54 -13.13
N LYS A 96 9.66 23.67 -14.06
CA LYS A 96 10.99 23.61 -14.67
C LYS A 96 10.93 24.00 -16.15
#